data_AF-A0A1A8KE34-F1
#
_entry.id   AF-A0A1A8KE34-F1
#
_cell.length_a   1.000
_cell.length_b   1.000
_cell.length_c   1.000
_cell.angle_alpha   90.00
_cell.angle_beta   90.00
_cell.angle_gamma   90.00
#
_symmetry.space_group_name_H-M   'P 1'
#
loop_
_entity.id
_entity.type
_entity.pdbx_description
1 polymer ?
#
loop_
_entity_poly.entity_id
_entity_poly.type
_entity_poly.pdbx_seq_one_letter_code
_entity_poly.pdbx_strand_id
1 'polypeptide(L)'
;FFRDPEVISSLRNMESRIPVPFDKPVVSVSVEHVPCTKTSMELFDPIYSCGVLRPSGDVVKCFSDVYTDCDELQLMLQDEGSKHYHSVERKERKEFLFRIFKHLRLGGELCEYEDHIDPYISTTKQIYKDLISVRKDADTKQICVVSTVLKVSAYDG
;
A
#
# COMPACT_ATOMS: atom_id res chain seq x y z
N PHE A 1 -11.91 6.44 21.18
CA PHE A 1 -10.99 5.60 20.40
C PHE A 1 -9.53 5.99 20.66
N PHE A 2 -8.94 7.03 20.05
CA PHE A 2 -7.52 7.42 20.28
C PHE A 2 -7.16 8.02 21.66
N ARG A 3 -8.07 7.95 22.62
CA ARG A 3 -7.83 8.26 24.05
C ARG A 3 -7.88 7.02 24.93
N ASP A 4 -8.19 5.87 24.32
CA ASP A 4 -8.26 4.58 24.99
C ASP A 4 -6.83 4.06 25.23
N PRO A 5 -6.48 3.64 26.46
CA PRO A 5 -5.14 3.15 26.77
C PRO A 5 -4.68 1.97 25.90
N GLU A 6 -5.58 1.06 25.53
CA GLU A 6 -5.26 -0.09 24.68
C GLU A 6 -5.01 0.33 23.23
N VAL A 7 -5.73 1.34 22.76
CA VAL A 7 -5.46 1.92 21.44
C VAL A 7 -4.11 2.62 21.46
N ILE A 8 -3.82 3.45 22.47
CA ILE A 8 -2.56 4.20 22.58
C ILE A 8 -1.35 3.26 22.65
N SER A 9 -1.43 2.16 23.42
CA SER A 9 -0.34 1.20 23.55
C SER A 9 0.00 0.48 22.23
N SER A 10 -0.98 0.38 21.33
CA SER A 10 -0.81 -0.19 19.98
C SER A 10 -0.24 0.78 18.95
N LEU A 11 -0.28 2.10 19.21
CA LEU A 11 0.23 3.10 18.27
C LEU A 11 1.76 3.08 18.21
N ARG A 12 2.28 3.36 17.02
CA ARG A 12 3.71 3.51 16.75
C ARG A 12 3.95 4.75 15.91
N ASN A 13 4.97 5.52 16.26
CA ASN A 13 5.49 6.58 15.40
C ASN A 13 6.35 5.93 14.31
N MET A 14 5.99 6.23 13.05
CA MET A 14 6.59 5.66 11.84
C MET A 14 7.46 6.67 11.08
N GLU A 15 7.78 7.83 11.67
CA GLU A 15 8.71 8.80 11.08
C GLU A 15 10.16 8.29 11.09
N SER A 16 10.52 7.52 12.11
CA SER A 16 11.78 6.77 12.17
C SER A 16 11.66 5.42 11.47
N ARG A 17 12.76 4.91 10.93
CA ARG A 17 12.82 3.56 10.35
C ARG A 17 12.48 2.46 11.35
N ILE A 18 12.68 2.74 12.64
CA ILE A 18 12.31 1.86 13.74
C ILE A 18 11.00 2.41 14.33
N PRO A 19 9.91 1.63 14.32
CA PRO A 19 8.67 2.02 14.97
C PRO A 19 8.91 2.25 16.46
N VAL A 20 8.64 3.45 16.97
CA VAL A 20 8.75 3.76 18.40
C VAL A 20 7.36 3.89 19.02
N PRO A 21 7.14 3.42 20.26
CA PRO A 21 5.88 3.61 20.96
C PRO A 21 5.59 5.11 21.18
N PHE A 22 4.33 5.42 21.47
CA PHE A 22 3.94 6.76 21.90
C PHE A 22 4.35 6.94 23.37
N ASP A 23 5.19 7.93 23.64
CA ASP A 23 5.71 8.22 24.99
C ASP A 23 4.84 9.25 25.73
N LYS A 24 3.94 9.91 24.99
CA LYS A 24 3.05 10.97 25.47
C LYS A 24 1.61 10.72 25.01
N PRO A 25 0.61 11.32 25.69
CA PRO A 25 -0.78 11.23 25.27
C PRO A 25 -0.97 11.81 23.86
N VAL A 26 -1.86 11.19 23.07
CA VAL A 26 -2.30 11.72 21.79
C VAL A 26 -2.99 13.07 22.01
N VAL A 27 -2.44 14.14 21.42
CA VAL A 27 -2.96 15.51 21.54
C VAL A 27 -3.88 15.88 20.38
N SER A 28 -3.66 15.31 19.19
CA SER A 28 -4.48 15.59 18.02
C SER A 28 -4.57 14.40 17.07
N VAL A 29 -5.57 14.43 16.19
CA VAL A 29 -5.81 13.40 15.17
C VAL A 29 -6.14 14.10 13.85
N SER A 30 -5.51 13.67 12.75
CA SER A 30 -5.84 14.08 11.39
C SER A 30 -6.54 12.94 10.64
N VAL A 31 -7.45 13.29 9.74
CA VAL A 31 -8.20 12.35 8.91
C VAL A 31 -8.10 12.79 7.46
N GLU A 32 -7.68 11.89 6.59
CA GLU A 32 -7.58 12.10 5.15
C GLU A 32 -8.44 11.07 4.42
N HIS A 33 -9.22 11.51 3.43
CA HIS A 33 -9.93 10.58 2.56
C HIS A 33 -8.95 9.85 1.64
N VAL A 34 -9.07 8.53 1.57
CA VAL A 34 -8.30 7.68 0.65
C VAL A 34 -9.20 7.30 -0.51
N PRO A 35 -8.86 7.67 -1.76
CA PRO A 35 -9.59 7.22 -2.94
C PRO A 35 -9.73 5.70 -2.94
N CYS A 36 -10.94 5.21 -3.13
CA CYS A 36 -11.23 3.78 -3.19
C CYS A 36 -12.27 3.56 -4.29
N THR A 37 -11.84 3.74 -5.53
CA THR A 37 -12.73 3.79 -6.70
C THR A 37 -12.56 2.60 -7.64
N LYS A 38 -11.43 1.88 -7.53
CA LYS A 38 -11.07 0.79 -8.44
C LYS A 38 -11.86 -0.48 -8.15
N THR A 39 -12.41 -1.09 -9.19
CA THR A 39 -13.12 -2.38 -9.12
C THR A 39 -12.38 -3.51 -9.85
N SER A 40 -11.30 -3.18 -10.56
CA SER A 40 -10.44 -4.12 -11.29
C SER A 40 -9.00 -4.07 -10.76
N MET A 41 -8.24 -5.14 -11.02
CA MET A 41 -6.81 -5.22 -10.70
C MET A 41 -5.92 -4.58 -11.79
N GLU A 42 -6.51 -4.05 -12.86
CA GLU A 42 -5.81 -3.48 -14.03
C GLU A 42 -4.89 -2.30 -13.66
N LEU A 43 -5.11 -1.70 -12.47
CA LEU A 43 -4.19 -0.72 -11.89
C LEU A 43 -2.75 -1.24 -11.79
N PHE A 44 -2.55 -2.56 -11.73
CA PHE A 44 -1.23 -3.19 -11.63
C PHE A 44 -0.66 -3.63 -12.98
N ASP A 45 -1.42 -3.56 -14.08
CA ASP A 45 -0.95 -3.94 -15.42
C ASP A 45 0.35 -3.23 -15.85
N PRO A 46 0.57 -1.94 -15.50
CA PRO A 46 1.85 -1.28 -15.81
C PRO A 46 3.08 -1.97 -15.20
N ILE A 47 2.93 -2.67 -14.07
CA ILE A 47 4.04 -3.37 -13.39
C ILE A 47 4.59 -4.50 -14.28
N TYR A 48 3.72 -5.18 -15.03
CA TYR A 48 4.10 -6.28 -15.91
C TYR A 48 4.82 -5.84 -17.19
N SER A 49 4.78 -4.55 -17.52
CA SER A 49 5.31 -4.02 -18.80
C SER A 49 6.41 -2.99 -18.63
N CYS A 50 6.58 -2.41 -17.44
CA CYS A 50 7.54 -1.33 -17.21
C CYS A 50 9.00 -1.79 -17.00
N GLY A 51 9.24 -3.09 -16.83
CA GLY A 51 10.58 -3.67 -16.70
C GLY A 51 11.04 -3.98 -15.27
N VAL A 52 10.16 -3.81 -14.27
CA VAL A 52 10.45 -4.22 -12.88
C VAL A 52 10.29 -5.74 -12.66
N LEU A 53 9.66 -6.43 -13.62
CA LEU A 53 9.48 -7.88 -13.64
C LEU A 53 10.12 -8.50 -14.88
N ARG A 54 10.57 -9.75 -14.75
CA ARG A 54 10.86 -10.63 -15.88
C ARG A 54 9.56 -11.12 -16.53
N PRO A 55 9.60 -11.62 -17.77
CA PRO A 55 8.42 -12.21 -18.42
C PRO A 55 7.76 -13.35 -17.62
N SER A 56 8.51 -14.02 -16.74
CA SER A 56 8.00 -15.04 -15.82
C SER A 56 7.12 -14.47 -14.71
N GLY A 57 7.30 -13.20 -14.33
CA GLY A 57 6.72 -12.60 -13.12
C GLY A 57 7.71 -12.46 -11.96
N ASP A 58 8.94 -12.97 -12.13
CA ASP A 58 10.03 -12.77 -11.17
C ASP A 58 10.45 -11.30 -11.10
N VAL A 59 10.66 -10.80 -9.89
CA VAL A 59 11.09 -9.42 -9.64
C VAL A 59 12.55 -9.24 -10.05
N VAL A 60 12.83 -8.16 -10.78
CA VAL A 60 14.20 -7.83 -11.21
C VAL A 60 15.00 -7.30 -10.03
N LYS A 61 16.08 -8.00 -9.68
CA LYS A 61 17.02 -7.57 -8.63
C LYS A 61 17.84 -6.37 -9.08
N CYS A 62 18.17 -5.49 -8.13
CA CYS A 62 19.08 -4.37 -8.32
C CYS A 62 20.38 -4.61 -7.56
N PHE A 63 21.48 -4.10 -8.09
CA PHE A 63 22.71 -4.00 -7.31
C PHE A 63 22.65 -2.73 -6.45
N SER A 64 22.75 -2.90 -5.14
CA SER A 64 22.93 -1.79 -4.20
C SER A 64 24.10 -2.11 -3.29
N ASP A 65 25.05 -1.18 -3.19
CA ASP A 65 26.16 -1.29 -2.23
C ASP A 65 25.70 -1.13 -0.77
N VAL A 66 24.44 -0.74 -0.55
CA VAL A 66 23.85 -0.40 0.75
C VAL A 66 22.80 -1.43 1.20
N TYR A 67 22.11 -2.07 0.26
CA TYR A 67 21.00 -2.99 0.55
C TYR A 67 21.25 -4.37 -0.07
N THR A 68 21.36 -5.39 0.78
CA THR A 68 21.65 -6.78 0.38
C THR A 68 20.55 -7.38 -0.52
N ASP A 69 19.31 -6.89 -0.42
CA ASP A 69 18.13 -7.44 -1.11
C ASP A 69 17.31 -6.34 -1.83
N CYS A 70 18.00 -5.44 -2.55
CA CYS A 70 17.36 -4.42 -3.35
C CYS A 70 16.76 -4.99 -4.64
N ASP A 71 15.55 -4.56 -5.00
CA ASP A 71 14.93 -4.88 -6.29
C ASP A 71 14.11 -3.74 -6.88
N GLU A 72 13.89 -3.82 -8.19
CA GLU A 72 13.28 -2.77 -9.00
C GLU A 72 11.83 -2.47 -8.56
N LEU A 73 11.12 -3.49 -8.07
CA LEU A 73 9.76 -3.33 -7.55
C LEU A 73 9.77 -2.52 -6.25
N GLN A 74 10.69 -2.81 -5.33
CA GLN A 74 10.84 -2.03 -4.10
C GLN A 74 11.15 -0.56 -4.42
N LEU A 75 12.10 -0.30 -5.33
CA LEU A 75 12.44 1.05 -5.78
C LEU A 75 11.23 1.76 -6.40
N MET A 76 10.52 1.11 -7.32
CA MET A 76 9.32 1.64 -7.97
C MET A 76 8.22 2.04 -6.96
N LEU A 77 8.13 1.36 -5.81
CA LEU A 77 7.12 1.63 -4.78
C LEU A 77 7.52 2.74 -3.79
N GLN A 78 8.81 2.90 -3.50
CA GLN A 78 9.29 3.78 -2.42
C GLN A 78 10.04 5.03 -2.88
N ASP A 79 10.76 4.96 -4.01
CA ASP A 79 11.68 6.00 -4.45
C ASP A 79 11.10 6.78 -5.64
N GLU A 80 10.74 8.04 -5.41
CA GLU A 80 10.21 8.94 -6.45
C GLU A 80 11.22 9.23 -7.57
N GLY A 81 12.51 9.08 -7.30
CA GLY A 81 13.59 9.24 -8.27
C GLY A 81 13.88 7.97 -9.08
N SER A 82 13.26 6.84 -8.75
CA SER A 82 13.50 5.58 -9.46
C SER A 82 12.95 5.63 -10.88
N LYS A 83 13.65 4.95 -11.80
CA LYS A 83 13.31 4.86 -13.23
C LYS A 83 11.86 4.47 -13.49
N HIS A 84 11.29 3.63 -12.63
CA HIS A 84 9.97 3.02 -12.84
C HIS A 84 8.87 3.62 -11.97
N TYR A 85 9.16 4.60 -11.09
CA TYR A 85 8.18 5.17 -10.15
C TYR A 85 6.88 5.65 -10.80
N HIS A 86 7.01 6.32 -11.95
CA HIS A 86 5.90 6.90 -12.70
C HIS A 86 5.17 5.93 -13.62
N SER A 87 5.54 4.64 -13.63
CA SER A 87 4.85 3.62 -14.44
C SER A 87 3.41 3.41 -13.98
N VAL A 88 3.12 3.64 -12.70
CA VAL A 88 1.76 3.75 -12.16
C VAL A 88 1.50 5.22 -11.87
N GLU A 89 0.38 5.75 -12.38
CA GLU A 89 0.12 7.19 -12.32
C GLU A 89 -0.06 7.69 -10.88
N ARG A 90 0.32 8.95 -10.62
CA ARG A 90 0.26 9.55 -9.26
C ARG A 90 -1.13 9.45 -8.61
N LYS A 91 -2.21 9.53 -9.39
CA LYS A 91 -3.58 9.37 -8.87
C LYS A 91 -3.87 7.92 -8.47
N GLU A 92 -3.36 6.96 -9.24
CA GLU A 92 -3.55 5.52 -8.99
C GLU A 92 -2.73 5.05 -7.80
N ARG A 93 -1.53 5.60 -7.62
CA ARG A 93 -0.71 5.36 -6.42
C ARG A 93 -1.40 5.81 -5.12
N LYS A 94 -2.41 6.70 -5.20
CA LYS A 94 -3.20 7.14 -4.04
C LYS A 94 -4.38 6.22 -3.73
N GLU A 95 -4.82 5.38 -4.66
CA GLU A 95 -5.95 4.47 -4.50
C GLU A 95 -5.69 3.46 -3.37
N PHE A 96 -6.75 3.11 -2.64
CA PHE A 96 -6.69 2.17 -1.54
C PHE A 96 -6.14 0.80 -1.98
N LEU A 97 -6.56 0.35 -3.17
CA LEU A 97 -6.07 -0.89 -3.78
C LEU A 97 -4.54 -0.90 -3.92
N PHE A 98 -3.95 0.19 -4.44
CA PHE A 98 -2.50 0.31 -4.57
C PHE A 98 -1.82 0.38 -3.20
N ARG A 99 -2.43 1.06 -2.22
CA ARG A 99 -1.88 1.15 -0.86
C ARG A 99 -1.80 -0.22 -0.19
N ILE A 100 -2.79 -1.10 -0.34
CA ILE A 100 -2.71 -2.47 0.19
C ILE A 100 -1.53 -3.22 -0.41
N PHE A 101 -1.41 -3.20 -1.75
CA PHE A 101 -0.27 -3.83 -2.44
C PHE A 101 1.08 -3.30 -1.92
N LYS A 102 1.20 -1.97 -1.81
CA LYS A 102 2.40 -1.33 -1.27
C LYS A 102 2.69 -1.76 0.17
N HIS A 103 1.67 -1.91 1.02
CA HIS A 103 1.86 -2.37 2.41
C HIS A 103 2.26 -3.84 2.47
N LEU A 104 1.72 -4.72 1.62
CA LEU A 104 2.15 -6.12 1.57
C LEU A 104 3.61 -6.26 1.10
N ARG A 105 4.02 -5.43 0.13
CA ARG A 105 5.37 -5.52 -0.43
C ARG A 105 6.43 -4.83 0.44
N LEU A 106 6.11 -3.68 1.03
CA LEU A 106 7.08 -2.87 1.79
C LEU A 106 6.91 -2.96 3.31
N GLY A 107 5.76 -3.41 3.78
CA GLY A 107 5.37 -3.34 5.19
C GLY A 107 5.38 -4.70 5.86
N GLY A 108 5.86 -4.72 7.10
CA GLY A 108 5.72 -5.86 8.01
C GLY A 108 7.03 -6.29 8.66
N GLU A 109 6.92 -6.74 9.89
CA GLU A 109 7.98 -7.42 10.64
C GLU A 109 8.11 -8.90 10.23
N LEU A 110 7.09 -9.43 9.54
CA LEU A 110 6.93 -10.84 9.19
C LEU A 110 7.72 -11.28 7.93
N CYS A 111 8.37 -10.36 7.23
CA CYS A 111 9.28 -10.66 6.12
C CYS A 111 8.68 -11.58 5.04
N GLU A 112 7.50 -11.23 4.49
CA GLU A 112 6.90 -11.92 3.34
C GLU A 112 7.61 -11.51 2.04
N TYR A 113 8.93 -11.72 1.97
CA TYR A 113 9.71 -11.45 0.78
C TYR A 113 9.49 -12.56 -0.24
N GLU A 114 8.81 -12.22 -1.33
CA GLU A 114 8.57 -13.10 -2.46
C GLU A 114 9.36 -12.58 -3.66
N ASP A 115 10.04 -13.50 -4.35
CA ASP A 115 10.75 -13.20 -5.59
C ASP A 115 9.79 -13.06 -6.78
N HIS A 116 8.52 -13.41 -6.60
CA HIS A 116 7.50 -13.41 -7.65
C HIS A 116 6.37 -12.42 -7.33
N ILE A 117 5.79 -11.78 -8.35
CA ILE A 117 4.72 -10.78 -8.17
C ILE A 117 3.37 -11.38 -7.75
N ASP A 118 3.08 -12.60 -8.21
CA ASP A 118 1.75 -13.20 -8.12
C ASP A 118 1.22 -13.38 -6.67
N PRO A 119 2.02 -13.82 -5.68
CA PRO A 119 1.60 -13.84 -4.29
C PRO A 119 1.09 -12.47 -3.83
N TYR A 120 1.81 -11.38 -4.13
CA TYR A 120 1.39 -10.04 -3.76
C TYR A 120 0.09 -9.62 -4.44
N ILE A 121 -0.06 -9.87 -5.74
CA ILE A 121 -1.28 -9.50 -6.48
C ILE A 121 -2.49 -10.30 -6.00
N SER A 122 -2.32 -11.61 -5.79
CA SER A 122 -3.39 -12.49 -5.33
C SER A 122 -3.83 -12.16 -3.90
N THR A 123 -2.90 -11.94 -2.98
CA THR A 123 -3.19 -11.54 -1.60
C THR A 123 -3.81 -10.15 -1.53
N THR A 124 -3.30 -9.18 -2.30
CA THR A 124 -3.90 -7.85 -2.43
C THR A 124 -5.37 -7.95 -2.85
N LYS A 125 -5.66 -8.77 -3.87
CA LYS A 125 -7.02 -8.97 -4.37
C LYS A 125 -7.94 -9.57 -3.31
N GLN A 126 -7.46 -10.55 -2.54
CA GLN A 126 -8.24 -11.16 -1.46
C GLN A 126 -8.57 -10.14 -0.38
N ILE A 127 -7.55 -9.46 0.17
CA ILE A 127 -7.72 -8.43 1.20
C ILE A 127 -8.65 -7.32 0.72
N TYR A 128 -8.46 -6.84 -0.52
CA TYR A 128 -9.31 -5.78 -1.05
C TYR A 128 -10.77 -6.21 -1.11
N LYS A 129 -11.06 -7.41 -1.62
CA LYS A 129 -12.43 -7.95 -1.69
C LYS A 129 -13.08 -8.12 -0.31
N ASP A 130 -12.30 -8.44 0.71
CA ASP A 130 -12.81 -8.61 2.07
C ASP A 130 -13.10 -7.26 2.75
N LEU A 131 -12.37 -6.21 2.37
CA LEU A 131 -12.51 -4.88 2.97
C LEU A 131 -13.52 -3.97 2.25
N ILE A 132 -13.69 -4.12 0.93
CA ILE A 132 -14.53 -3.20 0.14
C ILE A 132 -15.89 -3.80 -0.23
N SER A 133 -16.92 -2.97 -0.13
CA SER A 133 -18.26 -3.27 -0.61
C SER A 133 -18.51 -2.59 -1.95
N VAL A 134 -19.15 -3.32 -2.87
CA VAL A 134 -19.54 -2.80 -4.18
C VAL A 134 -21.05 -2.90 -4.38
N ARG A 135 -21.60 -1.99 -5.18
CA ARG A 135 -22.99 -1.99 -5.60
C ARG A 135 -23.06 -1.88 -7.11
N LYS A 136 -24.02 -2.60 -7.72
CA LYS A 136 -24.40 -2.35 -9.11
C LYS A 136 -25.32 -1.13 -9.16
N ASP A 137 -24.90 -0.11 -9.88
CA ASP A 137 -25.69 1.09 -10.09
C ASP A 137 -26.97 0.77 -10.89
N ALA A 138 -28.09 1.33 -10.46
CA ALA A 138 -29.40 0.97 -11.00
C ALA A 138 -29.58 1.49 -12.43
N ASP A 139 -29.01 2.65 -12.75
CA ASP A 139 -29.20 3.35 -14.01
C ASP A 139 -28.12 2.92 -15.03
N THR A 140 -26.85 3.07 -14.65
CA THR A 140 -25.70 2.80 -15.53
C THR A 140 -25.37 1.31 -15.66
N LYS A 141 -25.89 0.46 -14.76
CA LYS A 141 -25.55 -0.96 -14.62
C LYS A 141 -24.07 -1.24 -14.30
N GLN A 142 -23.26 -0.22 -14.04
CA GLN A 142 -21.86 -0.36 -13.68
C GLN A 142 -21.70 -0.75 -12.20
N ILE A 143 -20.60 -1.44 -11.88
CA ILE A 143 -20.25 -1.75 -10.50
C ILE A 143 -19.47 -0.57 -9.93
N CYS A 144 -19.88 -0.06 -8.78
CA CYS A 144 -19.21 1.05 -8.09
C CYS A 144 -18.90 0.67 -6.64
N VAL A 145 -17.79 1.17 -6.11
CA VAL A 145 -17.45 1.02 -4.69
C VAL A 145 -18.35 1.90 -3.85
N VAL A 146 -18.85 1.37 -2.72
CA VAL A 146 -19.67 2.11 -1.75
C VAL A 146 -18.99 2.27 -0.39
N SER A 147 -17.81 1.69 -0.21
CA SER A 147 -16.99 1.86 1.00
C SER A 147 -16.31 3.24 1.04
N THR A 148 -16.22 3.82 2.23
CA THR A 148 -15.39 4.99 2.52
C THR A 148 -14.13 4.56 3.24
N VAL A 149 -12.96 4.94 2.72
CA VAL A 149 -11.67 4.62 3.32
C VAL A 149 -11.01 5.89 3.84
N LEU A 150 -10.56 5.85 5.09
CA LEU A 150 -9.95 6.98 5.77
C LEU A 150 -8.55 6.58 6.24
N LYS A 151 -7.56 7.45 6.00
CA LYS A 151 -6.27 7.41 6.68
C LYS A 151 -6.39 8.28 7.91
N VAL A 152 -6.12 7.71 9.07
CA VAL A 152 -6.19 8.42 10.35
C VAL A 152 -4.79 8.45 10.95
N SER A 153 -4.30 9.65 11.28
CA SER A 153 -2.99 9.83 11.92
C SER A 153 -3.19 10.44 13.30
N ALA A 154 -2.57 9.86 14.32
CA ALA A 154 -2.54 10.40 15.67
C ALA A 154 -1.19 11.09 15.92
N TYR A 155 -1.20 12.17 16.68
CA TYR A 155 0.00 12.93 17.03
C TYR A 155 0.07 13.09 18.54
N ASP A 156 1.23 12.82 19.11
CA ASP A 156 1.60 13.21 20.46
C ASP A 156 2.20 14.63 20.48
N GLY A 157 2.42 15.17 21.69
CA GLY A 157 2.97 16.52 21.91
C GLY A 157 4.43 16.52 22.32
#